data_AF-A0A350LWX5-F1
#
_entry.id   AF-A0A350LWX5-F1
#
_cell.length_a   1.000
_cell.length_b   1.000
_cell.length_c   1.000
_cell.angle_alpha   90.00
_cell.angle_beta   90.00
_cell.angle_gamma   90.00
#
_symmetry.space_group_name_H-M   'P 1'
#
loop_
_entity.id
_entity.type
_entity.pdbx_description
1 polymer ?
#
loop_
_entity_poly.entity_id
_entity_poly.type
_entity_poly.pdbx_seq_one_letter_code
_entity_poly.pdbx_strand_id
1 'polypeptide(L)' 'MTGPRLTPLAASLPATVPFVGPEEQERARGAPFAARLGANENLFGPSPAALDAMRAEAAEVWKYGDPKSHELREALA' A
#
# COMPACT_ATOMS: atom_id res chain seq x y z
N MET A 1 -23.72 -22.65 -14.16
CA MET A 1 -23.76 -21.52 -13.20
C MET A 1 -22.58 -21.63 -12.24
N THR A 2 -21.37 -21.28 -12.66
CA THR A 2 -20.12 -21.47 -11.89
C THR A 2 -19.39 -20.15 -11.67
N GLY A 3 -20.10 -19.15 -11.14
CA GLY A 3 -19.53 -17.83 -10.81
C GLY A 3 -20.14 -17.25 -9.53
N PRO A 4 -19.48 -16.26 -8.89
CA PRO A 4 -19.96 -15.65 -7.66
C PRO A 4 -21.34 -14.98 -7.87
N ARG A 5 -22.24 -15.11 -6.89
CA ARG A 5 -23.52 -14.42 -6.88
C ARG A 5 -23.33 -13.02 -6.30
N LEU A 6 -23.13 -12.05 -7.18
CA LEU A 6 -22.94 -10.65 -6.81
C LEU A 6 -24.28 -9.92 -6.67
N THR A 7 -24.29 -8.84 -5.89
CA THR A 7 -25.40 -7.88 -5.92
C THR A 7 -25.44 -7.19 -7.29
N PRO A 8 -26.61 -6.68 -7.74
CA PRO A 8 -26.70 -5.97 -9.02
C PRO A 8 -25.73 -4.80 -9.13
N LEU A 9 -25.52 -4.07 -8.02
CA LEU A 9 -24.55 -2.96 -7.96
C LEU A 9 -23.11 -3.47 -8.17
N ALA A 10 -22.70 -4.53 -7.45
CA ALA A 10 -21.36 -5.07 -7.62
C ALA A 10 -21.14 -5.63 -9.03
N ALA A 11 -22.18 -6.20 -9.66
CA ALA A 11 -22.13 -6.70 -11.03
C ALA A 11 -22.07 -5.58 -12.09
N SER A 12 -22.57 -4.37 -11.78
CA SER A 12 -22.57 -3.25 -12.73
C SER A 12 -21.26 -2.43 -12.73
N LEU A 13 -20.38 -2.64 -11.76
CA LEU A 13 -19.12 -1.91 -11.69
C LEU A 13 -18.16 -2.39 -12.80
N PRO A 14 -17.47 -1.47 -13.51
CA PRO A 14 -16.43 -1.86 -14.44
C PRO A 14 -15.28 -2.55 -13.69
N ALA A 15 -14.56 -3.44 -14.37
CA ALA A 15 -13.31 -3.95 -13.85
C ALA A 15 -12.35 -2.76 -13.63
N THR A 16 -12.07 -2.45 -12.36
CA THR A 16 -11.21 -1.34 -12.00
C THR A 16 -9.75 -1.74 -12.20
N VAL A 17 -9.13 -1.26 -13.27
CA VAL A 17 -7.66 -1.16 -13.34
C VAL A 17 -7.28 0.31 -13.49
N PRO A 18 -7.39 1.12 -12.42
CA PRO A 18 -7.11 2.54 -12.51
C PRO A 18 -5.60 2.85 -12.69
N PHE A 19 -4.72 1.87 -12.45
CA PHE A 19 -3.27 2.02 -12.54
C PHE A 19 -2.60 0.66 -12.75
N VAL A 20 -1.61 0.59 -13.66
CA VAL A 20 -0.74 -0.59 -13.81
C VAL A 20 0.50 -0.36 -12.95
N GLY A 21 0.73 -1.20 -11.95
CA GLY A 21 1.87 -1.08 -11.04
C GLY A 21 3.23 -1.12 -11.77
N PRO A 22 4.25 -0.40 -11.28
CA PRO A 22 5.56 -0.34 -11.93
C PRO A 22 6.19 -1.73 -12.11
N GLU A 23 6.00 -2.66 -11.18
CA GLU A 23 6.53 -4.02 -11.28
C GLU A 23 5.92 -4.79 -12.45
N GLU A 24 4.64 -4.56 -12.76
CA GLU A 24 3.98 -5.16 -13.93
C GLU A 24 4.50 -4.53 -15.23
N GLN A 25 4.74 -3.21 -15.22
CA GLN A 25 5.34 -2.53 -16.37
C GLN A 25 6.78 -3.01 -16.64
N GLU A 26 7.56 -3.28 -15.59
CA GLU A 26 8.90 -3.87 -15.70
C GLU A 26 8.85 -5.29 -16.30
N ARG A 27 7.91 -6.12 -15.85
CA ARG A 27 7.68 -7.46 -16.42
C ARG A 27 7.27 -7.39 -17.89
N ALA A 28 6.31 -6.54 -18.24
CA ALA A 28 5.84 -6.37 -19.62
C ALA A 28 6.93 -5.82 -20.54
N ARG A 29 7.79 -4.91 -20.04
CA ARG A 29 8.95 -4.39 -20.77
C ARG A 29 10.11 -5.39 -20.84
N GLY A 30 10.23 -6.31 -19.89
CA GLY A 30 11.36 -7.22 -19.77
C GLY A 30 12.63 -6.58 -19.20
N ALA A 31 12.52 -5.42 -18.53
CA ALA A 31 13.65 -4.70 -17.96
C ALA A 31 13.22 -3.81 -16.77
N PRO A 32 14.08 -3.61 -15.76
CA PRO A 32 13.82 -2.70 -14.65
C PRO A 32 13.79 -1.23 -15.10
N PHE A 33 13.13 -0.36 -14.33
CA PHE A 33 13.16 1.08 -14.60
C PHE A 33 14.54 1.64 -14.28
N ALA A 34 15.10 2.44 -15.19
CA ALA A 34 16.28 3.25 -14.89
C ALA A 34 15.96 4.36 -13.86
N ALA A 35 14.71 4.86 -13.88
CA ALA A 35 14.18 5.81 -12.90
C ALA A 35 12.69 5.53 -12.65
N ARG A 36 12.31 5.31 -11.40
CA ARG A 36 10.93 5.00 -10.97
C ARG A 36 10.24 6.27 -10.47
N LEU A 37 9.69 7.07 -11.39
CA LEU A 37 9.16 8.41 -11.10
C LEU A 37 7.63 8.54 -11.30
N GLY A 38 6.94 7.43 -11.58
CA GLY A 38 5.54 7.47 -12.05
C GLY A 38 4.47 7.36 -10.95
N ALA A 39 4.85 7.13 -9.69
CA ALA A 39 3.91 6.79 -8.61
C ALA A 39 3.92 7.76 -7.42
N ASN A 40 4.61 8.91 -7.54
CA ASN A 40 4.76 9.92 -6.48
C ASN A 40 5.37 9.37 -5.17
N GLU A 41 6.19 8.32 -5.26
CA GLU A 41 6.91 7.76 -4.12
C GLU A 41 8.05 8.68 -3.69
N ASN A 42 8.32 8.74 -2.38
CA ASN A 42 9.51 9.43 -1.88
C ASN A 42 10.77 8.57 -2.13
N LEU A 43 11.58 8.99 -3.10
CA LEU A 43 12.79 8.28 -3.54
C LEU A 43 13.90 8.23 -2.49
N PHE A 44 13.87 9.11 -1.47
CA PHE A 44 14.84 9.08 -0.38
C PHE A 44 14.55 7.98 0.64
N GLY A 45 13.35 7.39 0.59
CA GLY A 45 12.86 6.50 1.62
C GLY A 45 12.41 7.25 2.89
N PRO A 46 12.01 6.51 3.93
CA PRO A 46 11.58 7.08 5.20
C PRO A 46 12.77 7.59 6.04
N SER A 47 12.46 8.40 7.06
CA SER A 47 13.44 8.81 8.07
C SER A 47 14.11 7.60 8.74
N PRO A 48 15.42 7.65 9.06
CA PRO A 48 16.08 6.61 9.86
C PRO A 48 15.36 6.33 11.18
N ALA A 49 14.84 7.36 11.86
CA ALA A 49 14.08 7.20 13.09
C ALA A 49 12.78 6.39 12.89
N ALA A 50 12.12 6.54 11.74
CA ALA A 50 10.94 5.76 11.40
C ALA A 50 11.30 4.29 11.11
N LEU A 51 12.45 4.04 10.47
CA LEU A 51 12.96 2.68 10.26
C LEU A 51 13.27 1.98 11.57
N ASP A 52 13.89 2.69 12.51
CA ASP A 52 14.24 2.11 13.81
C ASP A 52 12.99 1.82 14.65
N ALA A 53 12.00 2.71 14.65
CA ALA A 53 10.70 2.46 15.27
C ALA A 53 9.99 1.24 14.66
N MET A 54 9.97 1.12 13.32
CA MET A 54 9.37 -0.05 12.65
C MET A 54 10.08 -1.36 13.02
N ARG A 55 11.41 -1.35 13.14
CA ARG A 55 12.17 -2.55 13.55
C ARG A 55 11.91 -2.92 15.00
N ALA A 56 11.83 -1.94 15.90
CA ALA A 56 11.58 -2.16 17.32
C ALA A 56 10.19 -2.78 17.55
N GLU A 57 9.18 -2.32 16.83
CA GLU A 57 7.78 -2.77 17.00
C GLU A 57 7.40 -4.00 16.18
N ALA A 58 8.31 -4.53 15.34
CA ALA A 58 8.01 -5.66 14.46
C ALA A 58 7.55 -6.93 15.23
N ALA A 59 8.08 -7.15 16.44
CA ALA A 59 7.69 -8.27 17.30
C ALA A 59 6.29 -8.10 17.94
N GLU A 60 5.74 -6.89 17.94
CA GLU A 60 4.50 -6.53 18.62
C GLU A 60 3.28 -6.49 17.68
N VAL A 61 3.47 -6.73 16.38
CA VAL A 61 2.43 -6.66 15.33
C VAL A 61 1.28 -7.66 15.51
N TRP A 62 1.41 -8.62 16.43
CA TRP A 62 0.32 -9.54 16.80
C TRP A 62 -0.78 -8.85 17.62
N LYS A 63 -0.50 -7.70 18.22
CA LYS A 63 -1.46 -6.89 18.95
C LYS A 63 -2.33 -6.11 17.96
N TYR A 64 -3.62 -5.97 18.28
CA TYR A 64 -4.41 -4.94 17.63
C TYR A 64 -3.82 -3.57 17.97
N GLY A 65 -3.70 -2.69 16.96
CA GLY A 65 -3.35 -1.29 17.21
C GLY A 65 -4.39 -0.60 18.07
N ASP A 66 -3.99 0.47 18.77
CA ASP A 66 -4.93 1.28 19.54
C ASP A 66 -6.04 1.83 18.63
N PRO A 67 -7.32 1.48 18.86
CA PRO A 67 -8.44 1.91 18.03
C PRO A 67 -8.67 3.43 18.05
N LYS A 68 -8.07 4.16 19.00
CA LYS A 68 -8.12 5.63 19.06
C LYS A 68 -6.91 6.29 18.42
N SER A 69 -5.83 5.54 18.17
CA SER A 69 -4.55 6.08 17.71
C SER A 69 -4.10 7.26 18.58
N HIS A 70 -4.23 7.12 19.90
CA HIS A 70 -4.13 8.21 20.87
C HIS A 70 -2.80 8.96 20.75
N GLU A 71 -1.68 8.24 20.85
CA GLU A 71 -0.33 8.83 20.76
C GLU A 71 -0.08 9.51 19.41
N LEU A 72 -0.55 8.92 18.31
CA LEU A 72 -0.42 9.52 16.98
C LEU A 72 -1.19 10.85 16.88
N ARG A 73 -2.41 10.91 17.43
CA ARG A 73 -3.21 12.15 17.41
C ARG A 73 -2.59 13.23 18.26
N GLU A 74 -2.04 12.88 19.42
CA GLU A 74 -1.32 13.84 20.27
C GLU A 74 -0.06 14.37 19.59
N ALA A 75 0.68 13.54 18.86
CA ALA A 75 1.89 13.97 18.14
C ALA A 75 1.60 14.88 16.93
N LEU A 76 0.38 14.84 16.36
CA LEU A 76 -0.04 15.64 15.21
C LEU A 76 -0.71 16.98 15.58
N ALA A 77 -1.23 17.09 16.81
CA ALA A 77 -1.97 18.25 17.30
C ALA A 77 -1.06 19.43 17.66
#